data_AF-A0A929DQF8-F1
#
_entry.id   AF-A0A929DQF8-F1
#
_cell.length_a   1.000
_cell.length_b   1.000
_cell.length_c   1.000
_cell.angle_alpha   90.00
_cell.angle_beta   90.00
_cell.angle_gamma   90.00
#
_symmetry.space_group_name_H-M   'P 1'
#
loop_
_entity.id
_entity.type
_entity.pdbx_description
1 polymer ?
#
loop_
_entity_poly.entity_id
_entity_poly.type
_entity_poly.pdbx_seq_one_letter_code
_entity_poly.pdbx_strand_id
1 'polypeptide(L)'
;MKLQSLWVFLKDFGRGLRSKSTDYVGFELREMENIFSLLLVGSFVGIPSPPSNISIRVMPYVIREMYVMNRRAGDMDDISGEIFGLFIG
;
A
#
# COMPACT_ATOMS: atom_id res chain seq x y z
N MET A 1 -17.25 48.08 -3.70
CA MET A 1 -16.64 47.16 -4.69
C MET A 1 -15.30 46.53 -4.26
N LYS A 2 -14.39 47.20 -3.52
CA LYS A 2 -13.07 46.61 -3.17
C LYS A 2 -13.04 45.57 -2.04
N LEU A 3 -14.01 45.60 -1.11
CA LEU A 3 -13.99 44.69 0.05
C LEU A 3 -14.42 43.25 -0.30
N GLN A 4 -15.39 43.09 -1.20
CA GLN A 4 -15.87 41.76 -1.61
C GLN A 4 -14.81 41.00 -2.41
N SER A 5 -14.07 41.68 -3.30
CA SER A 5 -12.99 41.04 -4.06
C SER A 5 -11.84 40.56 -3.16
N LEU A 6 -11.54 41.29 -2.07
CA LEU A 6 -10.52 40.89 -1.10
C LEU A 6 -10.95 39.66 -0.29
N TRP A 7 -12.23 39.58 0.06
CA TRP A 7 -12.79 38.42 0.77
C TRP A 7 -12.84 37.15 -0.10
N VAL A 8 -13.19 37.30 -1.37
CA VAL A 8 -13.15 36.20 -2.34
C VAL A 8 -11.70 35.73 -2.57
N PHE A 9 -10.77 36.66 -2.71
CA PHE A 9 -9.34 36.35 -2.85
C PHE A 9 -8.78 35.60 -1.64
N LEU A 10 -9.09 36.02 -0.41
CA LEU A 10 -8.69 35.32 0.82
C LEU A 10 -9.29 33.91 0.91
N LYS A 11 -10.54 33.74 0.50
CA LYS A 11 -11.23 32.44 0.47
C LYS A 11 -10.63 31.49 -0.56
N ASP A 12 -10.31 31.99 -1.74
CA ASP A 12 -9.69 31.19 -2.81
C ASP A 12 -8.22 30.88 -2.49
N PHE A 13 -7.50 31.79 -1.85
CA PHE A 13 -6.15 31.55 -1.34
C PHE A 13 -6.13 30.46 -0.26
N GLY A 14 -7.08 30.51 0.69
CA GLY A 14 -7.24 29.46 1.71
C GLY A 14 -7.60 28.10 1.13
N ARG A 15 -8.41 28.06 0.06
CA ARG A 15 -8.70 26.82 -0.70
C ARG A 15 -7.46 26.29 -1.41
N GLY A 16 -6.68 27.15 -2.06
CA GLY A 16 -5.44 26.77 -2.74
C GLY A 16 -4.37 26.23 -1.79
N LEU A 17 -4.24 26.82 -0.59
CA LEU A 17 -3.37 26.27 0.46
C LEU A 17 -3.85 24.89 0.91
N ARG A 18 -5.16 24.74 1.15
CA ARG A 18 -5.74 23.47 1.61
C ARG A 18 -5.57 22.35 0.58
N SER A 19 -5.77 22.62 -0.71
CA SER A 19 -5.55 21.64 -1.78
C SER A 19 -4.09 21.20 -1.83
N LYS A 20 -3.15 22.15 -1.80
CA LYS A 20 -1.71 21.84 -1.81
C LYS A 20 -1.25 21.01 -0.61
N SER A 21 -1.82 21.25 0.56
CA SER A 21 -1.48 20.50 1.78
C SER A 21 -2.00 19.05 1.74
N THR A 22 -3.17 18.81 1.13
CA THR A 22 -3.70 17.43 0.97
C THR A 22 -3.04 16.68 -0.17
N ASP A 23 -2.59 17.38 -1.21
CA ASP A 23 -1.93 16.77 -2.37
C ASP A 23 -0.60 16.10 -1.98
N TYR A 24 0.12 16.66 -1.01
CA TYR A 24 1.38 16.11 -0.51
C TYR A 24 1.18 14.77 0.21
N VAL A 25 0.18 14.69 1.09
CA VAL A 25 -0.20 13.44 1.78
C VAL A 25 -0.69 12.39 0.79
N GLY A 26 -1.45 12.81 -0.22
CA GLY A 26 -1.91 11.90 -1.28
C GLY A 26 -0.77 11.37 -2.17
N PHE A 27 0.30 12.16 -2.35
CA PHE A 27 1.50 11.71 -3.04
C PHE A 27 2.29 10.69 -2.22
N GLU A 28 2.49 10.97 -0.92
CA GLU A 28 3.16 10.07 0.02
C GLU A 28 2.43 8.72 0.13
N LEU A 29 1.10 8.74 0.19
CA LEU A 29 0.27 7.54 0.20
C LEU A 29 0.48 6.69 -1.06
N ARG A 30 0.49 7.31 -2.25
CA ARG A 30 0.73 6.61 -3.52
C ARG A 30 2.12 5.98 -3.57
N GLU A 31 3.14 6.66 -3.04
CA GLU A 31 4.49 6.10 -2.95
C GLU A 31 4.57 4.92 -1.99
N MET A 32 3.87 4.97 -0.85
CA MET A 32 3.76 3.83 0.05
C MET A 32 3.05 2.63 -0.60
N GLU A 33 1.97 2.86 -1.35
CA GLU A 33 1.25 1.81 -2.10
C GLU A 33 2.12 1.16 -3.19
N ASN A 34 2.94 1.96 -3.88
CA ASN A 34 3.90 1.45 -4.87
C ASN A 34 4.99 0.60 -4.22
N ILE A 35 5.57 1.05 -3.09
CA ILE A 35 6.57 0.28 -2.34
C ILE A 35 5.96 -1.01 -1.78
N PHE A 36 4.72 -0.97 -1.30
CA PHE A 36 3.99 -2.14 -0.83
C PHE A 36 3.75 -3.15 -1.96
N SER A 37 3.39 -2.68 -3.15
CA SER A 37 3.24 -3.53 -4.34
C SER A 37 4.55 -4.18 -4.76
N LEU A 38 5.67 -3.44 -4.68
CA LEU A 38 7.02 -3.97 -4.89
C LEU A 38 7.44 -4.97 -3.79
N LEU A 39 7.04 -4.78 -2.55
CA LEU A 39 7.28 -5.74 -1.46
C LEU A 39 6.51 -7.04 -1.66
N LEU A 40 5.25 -6.94 -2.09
CA LEU A 40 4.37 -8.10 -2.30
C LEU A 40 4.70 -8.87 -3.58
N VAL A 41 5.00 -8.16 -4.67
CA VAL A 41 5.09 -8.73 -6.02
C VAL A 41 6.51 -8.67 -6.59
N GLY A 42 7.37 -7.81 -6.06
CA GLY A 42 8.74 -7.62 -6.57
C GLY A 42 9.62 -8.86 -6.45
N SER A 43 9.44 -9.70 -5.42
CA SER A 43 10.17 -10.98 -5.33
C SER A 43 9.72 -11.99 -6.39
N PHE A 44 8.49 -11.88 -6.90
CA PHE A 44 7.97 -12.73 -7.98
C PHE A 44 8.38 -12.23 -9.38
N VAL A 45 8.83 -10.97 -9.50
CA VAL A 45 9.25 -10.34 -10.77
C VAL A 45 10.78 -10.17 -10.87
N GLY A 46 11.54 -10.60 -9.85
CA GLY A 46 13.01 -10.50 -9.84
C GLY A 46 13.55 -9.09 -9.57
N ILE A 47 12.72 -8.20 -9.00
CA ILE A 47 13.16 -6.86 -8.57
C ILE A 47 13.92 -7.02 -7.24
N PRO A 48 15.11 -6.41 -7.08
CA PRO A 48 15.88 -6.52 -5.85
C PRO A 48 15.03 -6.04 -4.68
N SER A 49 14.97 -6.87 -3.63
CA SER A 49 14.21 -6.58 -2.43
C SER A 49 14.53 -5.18 -1.91
N PRO A 50 13.54 -4.40 -1.46
CA PRO A 50 13.78 -3.06 -0.98
C PRO A 50 14.84 -3.02 0.12
N PRO A 51 15.57 -1.90 0.25
CA PRO A 51 16.67 -1.77 1.19
C PRO A 51 16.27 -2.23 2.60
N SER A 52 17.07 -3.10 3.21
CA SER A 52 16.78 -3.78 4.48
C SER A 52 16.30 -2.86 5.59
N ASN A 53 16.81 -1.62 5.64
CA ASN A 53 16.39 -0.58 6.59
C ASN A 53 14.90 -0.19 6.46
N ILE A 54 14.37 -0.12 5.23
CA ILE A 54 12.96 0.18 4.98
C ILE A 54 12.11 -1.05 5.29
N SER A 55 12.55 -2.22 4.85
CA SER A 55 11.87 -3.50 5.10
C SER A 55 11.67 -3.77 6.59
N ILE A 56 12.66 -3.48 7.44
CA ILE A 56 12.56 -3.63 8.90
C ILE A 56 11.56 -2.63 9.51
N ARG A 57 11.52 -1.39 9.04
CA ARG A 57 10.55 -0.38 9.52
C ARG A 57 9.12 -0.71 9.12
N VAL A 58 8.91 -1.35 7.98
CA VAL A 58 7.59 -1.76 7.48
C VAL A 58 7.12 -3.07 8.10
N MET A 59 8.06 -3.94 8.54
CA MET A 59 7.78 -5.27 9.11
C MET A 59 6.65 -5.28 10.16
N PRO A 60 6.59 -4.37 11.17
CA PRO A 60 5.52 -4.37 12.17
C PRO A 60 4.12 -4.18 11.59
N TYR A 61 4.01 -3.47 10.46
CA TYR A 61 2.74 -3.14 9.82
C TYR A 61 2.22 -4.24 8.89
N VAL A 62 3.06 -5.23 8.54
CA VAL A 62 2.71 -6.32 7.60
C VAL A 62 2.64 -7.70 8.26
N ILE A 63 2.98 -7.82 9.55
CA ILE A 63 2.96 -9.10 10.29
C ILE A 63 1.58 -9.77 10.25
N ARG A 64 0.51 -8.99 10.36
CA ARG A 64 -0.86 -9.52 10.35
C ARG A 64 -1.19 -10.16 9.00
N GLU A 65 -0.84 -9.49 7.92
CA GLU A 65 -1.09 -9.93 6.55
C GLU A 65 -0.22 -11.15 6.21
N MET A 66 1.02 -11.20 6.72
CA MET A 66 1.86 -12.39 6.65
C MET A 66 1.25 -13.60 7.37
N TYR A 67 0.63 -13.39 8.54
CA TYR A 67 -0.07 -14.47 9.26
C TYR A 67 -1.31 -14.97 8.49
N VAL A 68 -2.07 -14.06 7.89
CA VAL A 68 -3.24 -14.40 7.06
C VAL A 68 -2.81 -15.15 5.80
N MET A 69 -1.75 -14.71 5.13
CA MET A 69 -1.18 -15.40 3.96
C MET A 69 -0.69 -16.80 4.33
N ASN A 70 0.00 -16.94 5.46
CA ASN A 70 0.52 -18.25 5.90
C ASN A 70 -0.61 -19.24 6.21
N ARG A 71 -1.69 -18.79 6.87
CA ARG A 71 -2.88 -19.65 7.07
C ARG A 71 -3.52 -20.07 5.76
N ARG A 72 -3.71 -19.12 4.84
CA ARG A 72 -4.30 -19.40 3.51
C ARG A 72 -3.45 -20.37 2.69
N ALA A 73 -2.13 -20.27 2.80
CA ALA A 73 -1.20 -21.20 2.17
C ALA A 73 -1.35 -22.62 2.74
N GLY A 74 -1.39 -22.77 4.06
CA GLY A 74 -1.65 -24.06 4.70
C GLY A 74 -3.00 -24.68 4.32
N ASP A 75 -4.07 -23.87 4.31
CA ASP A 75 -5.40 -24.32 3.88
C ASP A 75 -5.42 -24.75 2.39
N MET A 76 -4.62 -24.10 1.54
CA MET A 76 -4.46 -24.49 0.12
C MET A 76 -3.65 -25.77 -0.03
N ASP A 77 -2.61 -25.97 0.77
CA ASP A 77 -1.81 -27.20 0.75
C ASP A 77 -2.69 -28.42 1.09
N ASP A 78 -3.56 -28.31 2.09
CA ASP A 78 -4.52 -29.37 2.46
C ASP A 78 -5.47 -29.70 1.30
N ILE A 79 -6.09 -28.69 0.68
CA ILE A 79 -6.99 -28.87 -0.46
C ILE A 79 -6.25 -29.45 -1.66
N SER A 80 -5.02 -29.00 -1.92
CA SER A 80 -4.21 -29.52 -3.02
C SER A 80 -3.84 -30.99 -2.80
N GLY A 81 -3.48 -31.38 -1.58
CA GLY A 81 -3.18 -32.76 -1.22
C GLY A 81 -4.38 -33.69 -1.42
N GLU A 82 -5.58 -33.24 -1.06
CA GLU A 82 -6.83 -33.97 -1.25
C GLU A 82 -7.17 -34.16 -2.74
N ILE A 83 -6.98 -33.11 -3.55
CA ILE A 83 -7.17 -33.17 -5.01
C ILE A 83 -6.12 -34.09 -5.66
N PHE A 84 -4.84 -33.97 -5.30
CA PHE A 84 -3.79 -34.84 -5.83
C PHE A 84 -4.00 -36.31 -5.42
N GLY A 85 -4.52 -36.56 -4.22
CA GLY A 85 -4.93 -37.89 -3.77
C GLY A 85 -6.06 -38.50 -4.62
N LEU A 86 -7.01 -37.68 -5.10
CA LEU A 86 -8.08 -38.09 -6.01
C LEU A 86 -7.59 -38.39 -7.44
N PHE A 87 -6.48 -37.79 -7.88
CA PHE A 87 -5.93 -37.99 -9.23
C PHE A 87 -4.89 -39.12 -9.31
N ILE A 88 -4.25 -39.48 -8.20
CA ILE A 88 -3.21 -40.52 -8.14
C ILE A 88 -3.73 -41.83 -7.48
N GLY A 89 -4.89 -41.79 -6.82
CA GLY A 89 -5.57 -42.95 -6.22
C GLY A 89 -6.39 -43.79 -7.20
#